data_AF-A0A964DF23-F1
#
_entry.id   AF-A0A964DF23-F1
#
_cell.length_a   1.000
_cell.length_b   1.000
_cell.length_c   1.000
_cell.angle_alpha   90.00
_cell.angle_beta   90.00
_cell.angle_gamma   90.00
#
_symmetry.space_group_name_H-M   'P 1'
#
loop_
_entity.id
_entity.type
_entity.pdbx_description
1 polymer ?
#
loop_
_entity_poly.entity_id
_entity_poly.type
_entity_poly.pdbx_seq_one_letter_code
_entity_poly.pdbx_strand_id
1 'polypeptide(L)'
;MIREEIMKTLEEKGDDWVVAAMIEGSIGYHSVNGARILIEDIKNGRTTDACERCIACFKGDLLAMVKYDIDGFKRVSPAKAERLVKTVQQLEKLSIVQQVTFGLMYPTAGG
;
A
#
# COMPACT_ATOMS: atom_id res chain seq x y z
N MET A 1 3.25 -19.12 -4.28
CA MET A 1 3.03 -18.24 -5.44
C MET A 1 2.73 -16.79 -5.04
N ILE A 2 1.55 -16.42 -4.54
CA ILE A 2 1.23 -14.98 -4.27
C ILE A 2 2.23 -14.32 -3.31
N ARG A 3 2.52 -14.97 -2.17
CA ARG A 3 3.49 -14.44 -1.20
C ARG A 3 4.87 -14.25 -1.83
N GLU A 4 5.34 -15.21 -2.63
CA GLU A 4 6.65 -15.14 -3.29
C GLU A 4 6.71 -13.97 -4.28
N GLU A 5 5.62 -13.69 -5.00
CA GLU A 5 5.52 -12.54 -5.90
C GLU A 5 5.57 -11.20 -5.14
N ILE A 6 4.92 -11.13 -3.98
CA ILE A 6 4.98 -9.95 -3.10
C ILE A 6 6.41 -9.76 -2.57
N MET A 7 7.03 -10.83 -2.04
CA MET A 7 8.40 -10.79 -1.52
C MET A 7 9.40 -10.39 -2.61
N LYS A 8 9.28 -10.95 -3.81
CA LYS A 8 10.10 -10.55 -4.97
C LYS A 8 9.93 -9.06 -5.30
N THR A 9 8.70 -8.54 -5.24
CA THR A 9 8.45 -7.12 -5.50
C THR A 9 9.09 -6.24 -4.40
N LEU A 10 9.01 -6.65 -3.14
CA LEU A 10 9.68 -5.97 -2.03
C LEU A 10 11.20 -5.94 -2.23
N GLU A 11 11.80 -7.05 -2.65
CA GLU A 11 13.24 -7.13 -2.95
C GLU A 11 13.65 -6.25 -4.15
N GLU A 12 12.88 -6.26 -5.23
CA GLU A 12 13.24 -5.55 -6.47
C GLU A 12 12.94 -4.05 -6.44
N LYS A 13 11.88 -3.63 -5.72
CA LYS A 13 11.37 -2.24 -5.73
C LYS A 13 11.53 -1.53 -4.41
N GLY A 14 11.75 -2.26 -3.32
CA GLY A 14 11.81 -1.72 -1.96
C GLY A 14 10.44 -1.49 -1.33
N ASP A 15 10.44 -1.40 0.00
CA ASP A 15 9.24 -1.26 0.80
C ASP A 15 8.43 0.00 0.45
N ASP A 16 9.08 1.14 0.21
CA ASP A 16 8.41 2.42 -0.09
C ASP A 16 7.53 2.33 -1.33
N TRP A 17 7.99 1.56 -2.32
CA TRP A 17 7.25 1.35 -3.55
C TRP A 17 5.99 0.51 -3.31
N VAL A 18 6.09 -0.53 -2.48
CA VAL A 18 4.95 -1.38 -2.11
C VAL A 18 3.97 -0.63 -1.20
N VAL A 19 4.47 0.20 -0.28
CA VAL A 19 3.63 1.12 0.52
C VAL A 19 2.88 2.08 -0.41
N ALA A 20 3.55 2.69 -1.38
CA ALA A 20 2.92 3.58 -2.35
C ALA A 20 1.83 2.85 -3.15
N ALA A 21 2.07 1.59 -3.54
CA ALA A 21 1.08 0.75 -4.20
C ALA A 21 -0.17 0.53 -3.34
N MET A 22 0.00 0.22 -2.05
CA MET A 22 -1.11 0.03 -1.11
C MET A 22 -1.90 1.32 -0.87
N ILE A 23 -1.23 2.47 -0.77
CA ILE A 23 -1.91 3.76 -0.62
C ILE A 23 -2.71 4.09 -1.87
N GLU A 24 -2.13 3.97 -3.06
CA GLU A 24 -2.83 4.22 -4.32
C GLU A 24 -4.00 3.23 -4.52
N GLY A 25 -3.77 1.94 -4.31
CA GLY A 25 -4.79 0.90 -4.50
C GLY A 25 -5.94 0.96 -3.48
N SER A 26 -5.68 1.56 -2.32
CA SER A 26 -6.70 1.86 -1.31
C SER A 26 -7.28 3.27 -1.40
N ILE A 27 -6.86 4.06 -2.40
CA ILE A 27 -7.32 5.44 -2.62
C ILE A 27 -7.08 6.30 -1.36
N GLY A 28 -5.90 6.16 -0.76
CA GLY A 28 -5.51 6.89 0.45
C GLY A 28 -6.11 6.36 1.75
N TYR A 29 -6.92 5.30 1.74
CA TYR A 29 -7.51 4.73 2.97
C TYR A 29 -6.44 4.18 3.93
N HIS A 30 -5.39 3.53 3.41
CA HIS A 30 -4.25 3.15 4.22
C HIS A 30 -3.37 4.37 4.52
N SER A 31 -3.08 4.58 5.81
CA SER A 31 -1.97 5.44 6.21
C SER A 31 -0.62 4.77 5.87
N VAL A 32 0.43 5.57 5.73
CA VAL A 32 1.80 5.06 5.52
C VAL A 32 2.17 4.08 6.63
N ASN A 33 1.93 4.46 7.89
CA ASN A 33 2.25 3.61 9.03
C ASN A 33 1.44 2.30 9.02
N GLY A 34 0.16 2.36 8.68
CA GLY A 34 -0.68 1.16 8.56
C GLY A 34 -0.18 0.20 7.47
N ALA A 35 0.16 0.73 6.29
CA ALA A 35 0.70 -0.07 5.20
C ALA A 35 2.06 -0.71 5.55
N ARG A 36 2.94 0.00 6.26
CA ARG A 36 4.22 -0.55 6.76
C ARG A 36 4.01 -1.73 7.68
N ILE A 37 3.09 -1.62 8.65
CA ILE A 37 2.78 -2.71 9.58
C ILE A 37 2.32 -3.95 8.82
N LEU A 38 1.45 -3.78 7.82
CA LEU A 38 0.96 -4.89 7.00
C LEU A 38 2.09 -5.56 6.18
N ILE A 39 3.04 -4.78 5.65
CA ILE A 39 4.21 -5.33 4.96
C ILE A 39 5.08 -6.14 5.92
N GLU A 40 5.37 -5.60 7.12
CA GLU A 40 6.13 -6.32 8.14
C GLU A 40 5.42 -7.60 8.60
N ASP A 41 4.10 -7.55 8.77
CA ASP A 41 3.26 -8.70 9.07
C ASP A 41 3.39 -9.79 7.98
N ILE A 42 3.36 -9.42 6.69
CA ILE A 42 3.56 -10.36 5.57
C ILE A 42 4.96 -10.98 5.59
N LYS A 43 6.00 -10.17 5.85
CA LYS A 43 7.38 -10.65 6.01
C LYS A 43 7.48 -11.67 7.14
N ASN A 44 6.76 -11.44 8.25
CA ASN A 44 6.65 -12.34 9.40
C ASN A 44 5.70 -13.54 9.18
N GLY A 45 5.09 -13.65 8.00
CA GLY A 45 4.27 -14.81 7.62
C GLY A 45 2.78 -14.69 7.91
N ARG A 46 2.30 -13.51 8.35
CA ARG A 46 0.86 -13.24 8.46
C ARG A 46 0.26 -13.19 7.05
N THR A 47 -0.90 -13.83 6.91
CA THR A 47 -1.62 -13.95 5.63
C THR A 47 -3.05 -13.39 5.68
N THR A 48 -3.49 -12.93 6.84
CA THR A 48 -4.85 -12.40 7.05
C THR A 48 -4.81 -11.06 7.75
N ASP A 49 -5.81 -10.22 7.48
CA ASP A 49 -5.99 -8.93 8.13
C ASP A 49 -7.48 -8.65 8.37
N ALA A 50 -7.77 -7.93 9.45
CA ALA A 50 -9.12 -7.64 9.90
C ALA A 50 -9.56 -6.19 9.61
N CYS A 51 -8.81 -5.42 8.81
CA CYS A 51 -9.29 -4.11 8.39
C CYS A 51 -10.55 -4.24 7.52
N GLU A 52 -11.40 -3.23 7.57
CA GLU A 52 -12.69 -3.19 6.86
C GLU A 52 -12.52 -3.53 5.38
N ARG A 53 -11.55 -2.90 4.71
CA ARG A 53 -11.25 -3.14 3.29
C ARG A 53 -10.85 -4.60 3.02
N CYS A 54 -9.97 -5.17 3.84
CA CYS A 54 -9.50 -6.54 3.66
C CYS A 54 -10.66 -7.53 3.82
N ILE A 55 -11.50 -7.35 4.85
CA ILE A 55 -12.68 -8.19 5.08
C ILE A 55 -13.69 -8.04 3.95
N ALA A 56 -14.09 -6.81 3.63
CA ALA A 56 -15.18 -6.53 2.70
C ALA A 56 -14.84 -6.87 1.25
N CYS A 57 -13.62 -6.52 0.80
CA CYS A 57 -13.22 -6.64 -0.61
C CYS A 57 -12.41 -7.91 -0.89
N PHE A 58 -11.72 -8.46 0.12
CA PHE A 58 -10.77 -9.57 -0.04
C PHE A 58 -11.04 -10.75 0.90
N LYS A 59 -12.18 -10.78 1.61
CA LYS A 59 -12.57 -11.85 2.55
C LYS A 59 -11.53 -12.11 3.65
N GLY A 60 -10.78 -11.07 4.04
CA GLY A 60 -9.71 -11.14 5.03
C GLY A 60 -8.38 -11.68 4.50
N ASP A 61 -8.23 -11.92 3.19
CA ASP A 61 -6.96 -12.35 2.59
C ASP A 61 -6.04 -11.14 2.35
N LEU A 62 -5.05 -11.01 3.23
CA LEU A 62 -4.07 -9.92 3.19
C LEU A 62 -3.16 -10.03 1.96
N LEU A 63 -2.78 -11.25 1.57
CA LEU A 63 -1.91 -11.45 0.41
C LEU A 63 -2.62 -11.09 -0.89
N ALA A 64 -3.90 -11.46 -1.03
CA ALA A 64 -4.70 -11.10 -2.19
C ALA A 64 -4.88 -9.58 -2.30
N MET A 65 -5.12 -8.88 -1.18
CA MET A 65 -5.23 -7.42 -1.15
C MET A 65 -3.93 -6.74 -1.60
N VAL A 66 -2.80 -7.09 -1.01
CA VAL A 66 -1.51 -6.47 -1.36
C VAL A 66 -1.11 -6.81 -2.79
N LYS A 67 -1.40 -8.02 -3.26
CA LYS A 67 -1.14 -8.40 -4.65
C LYS A 67 -1.97 -7.57 -5.63
N TYR A 68 -3.25 -7.37 -5.34
CA TYR A 68 -4.13 -6.53 -6.15
C TYR A 68 -3.58 -5.10 -6.26
N ASP A 69 -3.14 -4.53 -5.14
CA ASP A 69 -2.56 -3.18 -5.09
C ASP A 69 -1.26 -3.09 -5.89
N ILE A 70 -0.35 -4.05 -5.75
CA ILE A 70 0.90 -4.14 -6.53
C ILE A 70 0.61 -4.23 -8.04
N ASP A 71 -0.33 -5.08 -8.45
CA ASP A 71 -0.66 -5.26 -9.86
C ASP A 71 -1.37 -4.03 -10.46
N GLY A 72 -2.16 -3.33 -9.67
CA GLY A 72 -2.67 -2.00 -10.02
C GLY A 72 -1.54 -1.01 -10.23
N PHE A 73 -0.62 -0.94 -9.28
CA PHE A 73 0.46 0.03 -9.27
C PHE A 73 1.49 -0.18 -10.40
N LYS A 74 1.74 -1.42 -10.82
CA LYS A 74 2.56 -1.73 -12.01
C LYS A 74 2.04 -1.10 -13.31
N ARG A 75 0.74 -0.77 -13.38
CA ARG A 75 0.10 -0.14 -14.55
C ARG A 75 0.08 1.39 -14.47
N VAL A 76 0.47 1.96 -13.34
CA VAL A 76 0.59 3.40 -13.16
C VAL A 76 1.80 3.92 -13.93
N SER A 77 1.71 5.13 -14.48
CA SER A 77 2.83 5.74 -15.21
C SER A 77 4.06 5.89 -14.29
N PRO A 78 5.29 5.69 -14.80
CA PRO A 78 6.50 5.79 -13.98
C PRO A 78 6.60 7.13 -13.22
N ALA A 79 6.25 8.23 -13.88
CA ALA A 79 6.24 9.56 -13.27
C ALA A 79 5.25 9.68 -12.09
N LYS A 80 4.06 9.07 -12.20
CA LYS A 80 3.10 9.05 -11.09
C LYS A 80 3.58 8.13 -9.97
N ALA A 81 4.14 6.97 -10.29
CA ALA A 81 4.70 6.05 -9.30
C ALA A 81 5.83 6.72 -8.49
N GLU A 82 6.78 7.38 -9.16
CA GLU A 82 7.86 8.13 -8.49
C GLU A 82 7.34 9.25 -7.59
N ARG A 83 6.32 9.99 -8.03
CA ARG A 83 5.68 11.04 -7.22
C ARG A 83 5.03 10.45 -5.97
N LEU A 84 4.36 9.31 -6.09
CA LEU A 84 3.70 8.66 -4.96
C LEU A 84 4.71 8.11 -3.96
N VAL A 85 5.81 7.50 -4.42
CA VAL A 85 6.91 7.07 -3.55
C VAL A 85 7.51 8.26 -2.79
N LYS A 86 7.78 9.39 -3.46
CA LYS A 86 8.25 10.61 -2.78
C LYS A 86 7.24 11.14 -1.77
N THR A 87 5.95 11.04 -2.07
CA THR A 87 4.86 11.45 -1.18
C THR A 87 4.85 10.57 0.09
N VAL A 88 4.98 9.25 -0.05
CA VAL A 88 5.11 8.30 1.08
C VAL A 88 6.25 8.71 2.01
N GLN A 89 7.44 8.96 1.45
CA GLN A 89 8.63 9.36 2.21
C GLN A 89 8.45 10.70 2.95
N GLN A 90 7.63 11.61 2.43
CA GLN A 90 7.29 12.86 3.10
C GLN A 90 6.26 12.64 4.21
N LEU A 91 5.23 11.84 3.95
CA LEU A 91 4.17 11.53 4.90
C LEU A 91 4.66 10.73 6.11
N GLU A 92 5.71 9.92 5.95
CA GLU A 92 6.34 9.17 7.03
C GLU A 92 6.89 10.08 8.15
N LYS A 93 7.19 11.34 7.83
CA LYS A 93 7.65 12.35 8.80
C LYS A 93 6.50 13.01 9.57
N LEU A 94 5.25 12.72 9.21
CA LEU A 94 4.06 13.33 9.80
C LEU A 94 3.45 12.43 10.87
N SER A 95 2.69 13.05 11.78
CA SER A 95 1.88 12.33 12.76
C SER A 95 0.80 11.49 12.07
N ILE A 96 0.32 10.45 12.77
CA ILE A 96 -0.77 9.58 12.27
C ILE A 96 -2.01 10.41 11.90
N VAL A 97 -2.37 11.42 12.71
CA VAL A 97 -3.51 12.30 12.42
C VAL A 97 -3.35 13.02 11.09
N GLN A 98 -2.14 13.51 10.79
CA GLN A 98 -1.85 14.17 9.52
C GLN A 98 -1.86 13.19 8.34
N GLN A 99 -1.37 11.95 8.53
CA GLN A 99 -1.44 10.92 7.49
C GLN A 99 -2.89 10.54 7.16
N VAL A 100 -3.75 10.38 8.17
CA VAL A 100 -5.19 10.13 7.98
C VAL A 100 -5.85 11.32 7.28
N THR A 101 -5.50 12.54 7.67
CA THR A 101 -6.02 13.77 7.03
C THR A 101 -5.65 13.82 5.55
N PHE A 102 -4.42 13.42 5.19
CA PHE A 102 -4.02 13.27 3.79
C PHE A 102 -4.88 12.25 3.06
N GLY A 103 -5.12 11.08 3.65
CA GLY A 103 -6.00 10.05 3.08
C GLY A 103 -7.41 10.54 2.77
N LEU A 104 -7.98 11.37 3.65
CA LEU A 104 -9.30 12.00 3.44
C LEU A 104 -9.32 13.02 2.29
N MET A 105 -8.16 13.54 1.89
CA MET A 105 -7.99 14.48 0.79
C MET A 105 -7.36 13.83 -0.44
N TYR A 106 -7.29 12.49 -0.49
CA TYR A 106 -6.58 11.79 -1.55
C TYR A 106 -7.21 12.10 -2.91
N PRO A 107 -6.45 12.62 -3.88
CA PRO A 107 -7.00 13.03 -5.16
C PRO A 107 -7.38 11.80 -5.98
N THR A 108 -8.69 11.63 -6.22
CA THR A 108 -9.24 10.52 -7.01
C THR A 108 -9.48 10.89 -8.47
N ALA A 109 -9.55 12.18 -8.77
CA ALA A 109 -9.66 12.73 -10.12
C ALA A 109 -8.28 13.29 -10.54
N GLY A 110 -7.45 12.46 -11.17
CA GLY A 110 -6.10 12.85 -11.57
C GLY A 110 -5.25 11.67 -12.01
N GLY A 111 -5.68 11.01 -13.08
CA GLY A 111 -4.88 10.03 -13.83
C GLY A 111 -3.89 10.75 -14.74
#